data_AF-A0A944VI41-F1
#
_entry.id   AF-A0A944VI41-F1
#
_cell.length_a   1.000
_cell.length_b   1.000
_cell.length_c   1.000
_cell.angle_alpha   90.00
_cell.angle_beta   90.00
_cell.angle_gamma   90.00
#
_symmetry.space_group_name_H-M   'P 1'
#
loop_
_entity.id
_entity.type
_entity.pdbx_description
1 polymer ?
#
loop_
_entity_poly.entity_id
_entity_poly.type
_entity_poly.pdbx_seq_one_letter_code
_entity_poly.pdbx_strand_id
1 'polypeptide(L)'
;MIKRLLLTTLAALGLITGGNAMERKAQVSNPTNIPTKDRPEGDLAFRMVSSSLQNSSVPKAFIREAFTHDGIKKHSEISERFDRPYEKKSWEDYRKIFVKESHIKSGIEFHKENKELINNVAEEYRVDPFIVITIAGIESNYGVHHSQFSVFNSLYTQIHEMPKRSKWAANELAEFLKYCFINQQDPHRIGGSYAGAFGFGQFIPSSFNRYSVDFNEDGIKEPYGWPDVLGSIANYLIKNGYNANSRNYERDGDIWKSIYAYNHADNYVMAVLELSKKIRKRIEKRNN
;
A
#
# COMPACT_ATOMS: atom_id res chain seq x y z
N MET A 1 6.91 11.72 -13.78
CA MET A 1 6.04 12.59 -12.98
C MET A 1 5.10 11.70 -12.16
N ILE A 2 5.59 11.15 -11.04
CA ILE A 2 4.86 10.18 -10.20
C ILE A 2 3.81 10.97 -9.42
N LYS A 3 2.52 10.74 -9.73
CA LYS A 3 1.39 11.44 -9.11
C LYS A 3 1.18 10.90 -7.69
N ARG A 4 1.41 11.75 -6.69
CA ARG A 4 0.92 11.74 -5.30
C ARG A 4 0.30 10.40 -4.84
N LEU A 5 1.08 9.66 -4.06
CA LEU A 5 0.59 8.56 -3.27
C LEU A 5 0.22 9.06 -1.88
N LEU A 6 -1.06 8.98 -1.57
CA LEU A 6 -1.62 9.40 -0.29
C LEU A 6 -1.77 8.14 0.55
N LEU A 7 -0.93 8.03 1.56
CA LEU A 7 -0.93 6.94 2.49
C LEU A 7 -2.07 7.18 3.49
N THR A 8 -3.16 6.42 3.36
CA THR A 8 -4.21 6.44 4.39
C THR A 8 -4.56 5.04 4.83
N THR A 9 -4.16 4.68 6.05
CA THR A 9 -4.64 3.53 6.81
C THR A 9 -4.73 3.92 8.27
N LEU A 10 -5.70 4.76 8.68
CA LEU A 10 -6.22 4.77 10.06
C LEU A 10 -7.55 5.52 10.23
N ALA A 11 -8.49 4.81 10.88
CA ALA A 11 -9.66 5.25 11.66
C ALA A 11 -10.91 5.83 10.97
N ALA A 12 -11.94 4.98 10.82
CA ALA A 12 -13.25 5.13 11.51
C ALA A 12 -14.19 3.95 11.15
N LEU A 13 -14.33 2.96 12.03
CA LEU A 13 -15.43 1.98 11.99
C LEU A 13 -16.47 2.42 13.05
N GLY A 14 -17.67 2.77 12.61
CA GLY A 14 -18.84 3.00 13.46
C GLY A 14 -19.85 1.87 13.31
N LEU A 15 -20.35 1.36 14.44
CA LEU A 15 -21.32 0.27 14.56
C LEU A 15 -22.66 0.61 13.89
N ILE A 16 -23.25 -0.35 13.17
CA ILE A 16 -24.67 -0.33 12.76
C ILE A 16 -25.37 -1.56 13.37
N THR A 17 -26.44 -1.30 14.11
CA THR A 17 -27.34 -2.32 14.67
C THR A 17 -28.67 -2.34 13.92
N GLY A 18 -29.12 -3.54 13.54
CA GLY A 18 -30.53 -3.98 13.59
C GLY A 18 -31.45 -3.68 12.39
N GLY A 19 -32.12 -4.73 11.88
CA GLY A 19 -33.35 -4.62 11.08
C GLY A 19 -33.63 -5.84 10.20
N ASN A 20 -34.67 -6.61 10.56
CA ASN A 20 -35.02 -7.93 10.02
C ASN A 20 -36.06 -7.88 8.86
N ALA A 21 -36.00 -8.90 8.01
CA ALA A 21 -37.08 -9.61 7.27
C ALA A 21 -38.02 -8.86 6.30
N MET A 22 -38.15 -9.36 5.04
CA MET A 22 -39.27 -10.22 4.60
C MET A 22 -39.19 -10.57 3.10
N GLU A 23 -39.48 -11.83 2.78
CA GLU A 23 -39.67 -12.37 1.44
C GLU A 23 -40.95 -11.85 0.75
N ARG A 24 -40.89 -11.62 -0.57
CA ARG A 24 -42.04 -11.77 -1.48
C ARG A 24 -41.59 -12.40 -2.79
N LYS A 25 -42.18 -13.56 -3.12
CA LYS A 25 -42.23 -14.12 -4.48
C LYS A 25 -43.43 -13.52 -5.23
N ALA A 26 -43.24 -13.10 -6.49
CA ALA A 26 -44.16 -13.43 -7.59
C ALA A 26 -43.66 -12.92 -8.96
N GLN A 27 -43.77 -13.85 -9.92
CA GLN A 27 -44.09 -13.71 -11.34
C GLN A 27 -43.01 -13.40 -12.40
N VAL A 28 -43.10 -14.28 -13.41
CA VAL A 28 -42.30 -14.49 -14.61
C VAL A 28 -42.68 -13.46 -15.68
N SER A 29 -41.66 -12.86 -16.30
CA SER A 29 -41.75 -12.18 -17.60
C SER A 29 -40.49 -12.50 -18.43
N ASN A 30 -40.70 -12.60 -19.74
CA ASN A 30 -39.84 -13.17 -20.80
C ASN A 30 -38.31 -12.85 -20.74
N PRO A 31 -37.42 -13.74 -21.22
CA PRO A 31 -35.98 -13.51 -21.18
C PRO A 31 -35.52 -12.67 -22.39
N THR A 32 -35.59 -11.35 -22.26
CA THR A 32 -34.78 -10.42 -23.04
C THR A 32 -33.62 -9.93 -22.15
N ASN A 33 -32.39 -10.11 -22.67
CA ASN A 33 -31.07 -9.78 -22.11
C ASN A 33 -30.52 -10.72 -21.02
N ILE A 34 -29.66 -11.63 -21.45
CA ILE A 34 -28.71 -12.36 -20.59
C ILE A 34 -27.75 -11.33 -19.96
N PRO A 35 -27.49 -11.36 -18.64
CA PRO A 35 -26.65 -10.37 -17.95
C PRO A 35 -25.23 -10.32 -18.50
N THR A 36 -24.65 -9.13 -18.57
CA THR A 36 -23.29 -8.78 -18.99
C THR A 36 -22.16 -9.39 -18.13
N LYS A 37 -22.45 -10.38 -17.28
CA LYS A 37 -21.49 -11.01 -16.35
C LYS A 37 -20.59 -12.04 -17.04
N ASP A 38 -20.98 -12.58 -18.19
CA ASP A 38 -20.27 -13.69 -18.85
C ASP A 38 -19.17 -13.25 -19.85
N ARG A 39 -19.05 -11.94 -20.13
CA ARG A 39 -18.11 -11.40 -21.14
C ARG A 39 -17.41 -10.13 -20.65
N PRO A 40 -16.21 -10.23 -20.03
CA PRO A 40 -15.47 -9.07 -19.55
C PRO A 40 -15.01 -8.14 -20.69
N GLU A 41 -15.16 -8.53 -21.96
CA GLU A 41 -14.81 -7.71 -23.12
C GLU A 41 -15.52 -6.35 -23.17
N GLY A 42 -16.73 -6.24 -22.60
CA GLY A 42 -17.45 -4.98 -22.47
C GLY A 42 -16.92 -4.07 -21.36
N ASP A 43 -16.18 -4.63 -20.40
CA ASP A 43 -15.70 -3.90 -19.23
C ASP A 43 -14.53 -2.97 -19.58
N LEU A 44 -14.55 -1.75 -19.03
CA LEU A 44 -13.52 -0.74 -19.29
C LEU A 44 -12.19 -1.16 -18.68
N ALA A 45 -12.19 -1.59 -17.41
CA ALA A 45 -10.98 -1.97 -16.72
C ALA A 45 -10.35 -3.21 -17.35
N PHE A 46 -11.15 -4.21 -17.75
CA PHE A 46 -10.65 -5.40 -18.45
C PHE A 46 -9.91 -5.02 -19.74
N ARG A 47 -10.51 -4.16 -20.59
CA ARG A 47 -9.89 -3.74 -21.85
C ARG A 47 -8.59 -2.99 -21.63
N MET A 48 -8.56 -2.06 -20.67
CA MET A 48 -7.37 -1.26 -20.37
C MET A 48 -6.25 -2.13 -19.80
N VAL A 49 -6.55 -3.01 -18.84
CA VAL A 49 -5.57 -3.90 -18.22
C VAL A 49 -5.06 -4.94 -19.21
N SER A 50 -5.94 -5.53 -20.02
CA SER A 50 -5.55 -6.48 -21.08
C SER A 50 -4.62 -5.82 -22.10
N SER A 51 -4.88 -4.56 -22.46
CA SER A 51 -4.00 -3.80 -23.34
C SER A 51 -2.62 -3.56 -22.71
N SER A 52 -2.56 -3.20 -21.43
CA SER A 52 -1.28 -3.02 -20.72
C SER A 52 -0.49 -4.32 -20.56
N LEU A 53 -1.17 -5.48 -20.50
CA LEU A 53 -0.55 -6.80 -20.34
C LEU A 53 -0.30 -7.55 -21.65
N GLN A 54 -0.63 -6.99 -22.81
CA GLN A 54 -0.62 -7.69 -24.11
C GLN A 54 0.71 -8.36 -24.47
N ASN A 55 1.84 -7.81 -24.00
CA ASN A 55 3.20 -8.30 -24.24
C ASN A 55 3.87 -8.83 -22.96
N SER A 56 3.08 -9.12 -21.92
CA SER A 56 3.57 -9.66 -20.66
C SER A 56 3.53 -11.19 -20.65
N SER A 57 4.15 -11.81 -19.64
CA SER A 57 4.05 -13.25 -19.38
C SER A 57 2.71 -13.67 -18.77
N VAL A 58 1.81 -12.72 -18.42
CA VAL A 58 0.53 -13.03 -17.77
C VAL A 58 -0.44 -13.61 -18.80
N PRO A 59 -0.94 -14.85 -18.63
CA PRO A 59 -1.83 -15.47 -19.58
C PRO A 59 -3.17 -14.75 -19.70
N LYS A 60 -3.72 -14.64 -20.92
CA LYS A 60 -5.05 -14.05 -21.16
C LYS A 60 -6.16 -14.73 -20.35
N ALA A 61 -6.05 -16.05 -20.11
CA ALA A 61 -6.99 -16.80 -19.30
C ALA A 61 -7.01 -16.31 -17.84
N PHE A 62 -5.84 -16.09 -17.23
CA PHE A 62 -5.72 -15.55 -15.87
C PHE A 62 -6.33 -14.15 -15.77
N ILE A 63 -6.07 -13.28 -16.77
CA ILE A 63 -6.68 -11.95 -16.81
C ILE A 63 -8.21 -12.07 -16.90
N ARG A 64 -8.73 -12.93 -17.79
CA ARG A 64 -10.18 -13.15 -17.91
C ARG A 64 -10.81 -13.64 -16.61
N GLU A 65 -10.17 -14.61 -15.95
CA GLU A 65 -10.62 -15.16 -14.67
C GLU A 65 -10.68 -14.07 -13.59
N ALA A 66 -9.63 -13.26 -13.47
CA ALA A 66 -9.60 -12.15 -12.52
C ALA A 66 -10.75 -11.15 -12.72
N PHE A 67 -11.22 -10.96 -13.96
CA PHE A 67 -12.31 -10.04 -14.32
C PHE A 67 -13.72 -10.70 -14.38
N THR A 68 -13.83 -12.00 -14.11
CA THR A 68 -15.12 -12.72 -14.03
C THR A 68 -15.48 -13.13 -12.61
N HIS A 69 -14.62 -12.81 -11.64
CA HIS A 69 -14.80 -13.14 -10.24
C HIS A 69 -16.01 -12.41 -9.61
N ASP A 70 -16.82 -13.15 -8.83
CA ASP A 70 -18.05 -12.63 -8.23
C ASP A 70 -17.83 -11.55 -7.16
N GLY A 71 -16.62 -11.47 -6.61
CA GLY A 71 -16.23 -10.49 -5.60
C GLY A 71 -15.92 -9.08 -6.12
N ILE A 72 -16.01 -8.85 -7.43
CA ILE A 72 -15.77 -7.53 -8.02
C ILE A 72 -16.87 -6.56 -7.58
N LYS A 73 -16.46 -5.43 -6.99
CA LYS A 73 -17.35 -4.36 -6.56
C LYS A 73 -16.67 -3.00 -6.63
N LYS A 74 -17.46 -1.98 -6.94
CA LYS A 74 -17.04 -0.57 -6.87
C LYS A 74 -17.36 0.01 -5.49
N HIS A 75 -16.45 0.81 -4.96
CA HIS A 75 -16.56 1.43 -3.64
C HIS A 75 -16.59 2.95 -3.76
N SER A 76 -17.77 3.57 -3.69
CA SER A 76 -17.91 5.02 -3.86
C SER A 76 -17.08 5.83 -2.85
N GLU A 77 -16.89 5.29 -1.64
CA GLU A 77 -16.09 5.90 -0.57
C GLU A 77 -14.60 6.08 -0.95
N ILE A 78 -14.09 5.36 -1.95
CA ILE A 78 -12.71 5.52 -2.41
C ILE A 78 -12.50 6.88 -3.06
N SER A 79 -13.44 7.33 -3.90
CA SER A 79 -13.35 8.63 -4.57
C SER A 79 -13.35 9.77 -3.54
N GLU A 80 -14.21 9.69 -2.53
CA GLU A 80 -14.30 10.69 -1.45
C GLU A 80 -13.00 10.83 -0.65
N ARG A 81 -12.29 9.72 -0.41
CA ARG A 81 -11.00 9.74 0.30
C ARG A 81 -9.92 10.49 -0.46
N PHE A 82 -9.90 10.39 -1.79
CA PHE A 82 -8.94 11.13 -2.62
C PHE A 82 -9.16 12.65 -2.58
N ASP A 83 -10.39 13.11 -2.30
CA ASP A 83 -10.71 14.54 -2.18
C ASP A 83 -10.28 15.14 -0.83
N ARG A 84 -10.03 14.29 0.18
CA ARG A 84 -9.70 14.72 1.56
C ARG A 84 -8.37 14.14 2.09
N PRO A 85 -7.24 14.39 1.42
CA PRO A 85 -5.95 13.87 1.83
C PRO A 85 -5.46 14.43 3.18
N TYR A 86 -5.02 13.56 4.09
CA TYR A 86 -4.49 13.96 5.40
C TYR A 86 -3.23 14.82 5.27
N GLU A 87 -2.40 14.54 4.28
CA GLU A 87 -1.11 15.19 4.03
C GLU A 87 -1.27 16.69 3.71
N LYS A 88 -2.47 17.14 3.31
CA LYS A 88 -2.78 18.56 3.11
C LYS A 88 -3.20 19.30 4.38
N LYS A 89 -3.32 18.61 5.53
CA LYS A 89 -3.60 19.25 6.82
C LYS A 89 -2.44 20.16 7.23
N SER A 90 -2.70 21.05 8.19
CA SER A 90 -1.63 21.78 8.88
C SER A 90 -0.63 20.78 9.48
N TRP A 91 0.63 21.20 9.62
CA TRP A 91 1.62 20.35 10.28
C TRP A 91 1.17 19.97 11.70
N GLU A 92 0.57 20.90 12.44
CA GLU A 92 0.09 20.66 13.81
C GLU A 92 -0.93 19.50 13.87
N ASP A 93 -1.89 19.48 12.94
CA ASP A 93 -2.90 18.43 12.90
C ASP A 93 -2.34 17.11 12.36
N TYR A 94 -1.50 17.16 11.33
CA TYR A 94 -0.86 15.96 10.77
C TYR A 94 0.04 15.28 11.80
N ARG A 95 0.83 16.05 12.53
CA ARG A 95 1.73 15.58 13.59
C ARG A 95 0.98 14.82 14.67
N LYS A 96 -0.22 15.26 15.07
CA LYS A 96 -1.05 14.58 16.10
C LYS A 96 -1.48 13.17 15.69
N ILE A 97 -1.55 12.87 14.38
CA ILE A 97 -1.96 11.56 13.87
C ILE A 97 -0.85 10.53 14.07
N PHE A 98 0.39 10.91 13.73
CA PHE A 98 1.52 9.97 13.64
C PHE A 98 2.52 10.08 14.80
N VAL A 99 2.76 11.27 15.33
CA VAL A 99 3.77 11.51 16.37
C VAL A 99 3.11 11.53 17.75
N LYS A 100 2.63 10.35 18.18
CA LYS A 100 1.95 10.13 19.47
C LYS A 100 2.59 9.00 20.26
N GLU A 101 2.37 9.01 21.57
CA GLU A 101 3.00 8.06 22.50
C GLU A 101 2.73 6.59 22.16
N SER A 102 1.53 6.26 21.64
CA SER A 102 1.24 4.89 21.23
C SER A 102 2.13 4.41 20.07
N HIS A 103 2.38 5.25 19.06
CA HIS A 103 3.27 4.88 17.95
C HIS A 103 4.74 4.77 18.38
N ILE A 104 5.17 5.63 19.32
CA ILE A 104 6.51 5.55 19.90
C ILE A 104 6.67 4.22 20.64
N LYS A 105 5.68 3.83 21.45
CA LYS A 105 5.69 2.54 22.17
C LYS A 105 5.70 1.35 21.22
N SER A 106 4.86 1.35 20.19
CA SER A 106 4.84 0.28 19.18
C SER A 106 6.18 0.16 18.46
N GLY A 107 6.82 1.28 18.11
CA GLY A 107 8.13 1.25 17.46
C GLY A 107 9.26 0.74 18.35
N ILE A 108 9.20 1.02 19.66
CA ILE A 108 10.15 0.48 20.63
C ILE A 108 9.97 -1.04 20.76
N GLU A 109 8.72 -1.52 20.84
CA GLU A 109 8.48 -2.97 20.94
C GLU A 109 8.88 -3.67 19.64
N PHE A 110 8.48 -3.14 18.49
CA PHE A 110 8.87 -3.68 17.20
C PHE A 110 10.40 -3.76 17.04
N HIS A 111 11.12 -2.71 17.44
CA HIS A 111 12.58 -2.73 17.44
C HIS A 111 13.14 -3.81 18.36
N LYS A 112 12.58 -3.98 19.55
CA LYS A 112 13.03 -4.97 20.52
C LYS A 112 12.82 -6.40 20.00
N GLU A 113 11.65 -6.68 19.42
CA GLU A 113 11.28 -8.00 18.87
C GLU A 113 12.10 -8.36 17.62
N ASN A 114 12.49 -7.38 16.80
CA ASN A 114 13.12 -7.61 15.50
C ASN A 114 14.55 -7.06 15.43
N LYS A 115 15.22 -6.89 16.58
CA LYS A 115 16.51 -6.16 16.68
C LYS A 115 17.58 -6.68 15.72
N GLU A 116 17.74 -8.00 15.65
CA GLU A 116 18.74 -8.64 14.79
C GLU A 116 18.44 -8.37 13.30
N LEU A 117 17.19 -8.63 12.88
CA LEU A 117 16.76 -8.34 11.52
C LEU A 117 16.97 -6.87 11.13
N ILE A 118 16.57 -5.94 12.01
CA ILE A 118 16.71 -4.50 11.76
C ILE A 118 18.18 -4.11 11.59
N ASN A 119 19.07 -4.66 12.42
CA ASN A 119 20.50 -4.42 12.29
C ASN A 119 21.04 -4.97 10.97
N ASN A 120 20.69 -6.21 10.61
CA ASN A 120 21.16 -6.84 9.37
C ASN A 120 20.71 -6.03 8.13
N VAL A 121 19.44 -5.60 8.07
CA VAL A 121 18.94 -4.73 7.00
C VAL A 121 19.69 -3.40 6.95
N ALA A 122 19.88 -2.77 8.11
CA ALA A 122 20.56 -1.48 8.18
C ALA A 122 22.04 -1.56 7.76
N GLU A 123 22.72 -2.65 8.12
CA GLU A 123 24.11 -2.91 7.74
C GLU A 123 24.23 -3.20 6.24
N GLU A 124 23.38 -4.07 5.70
CA GLU A 124 23.38 -4.43 4.27
C GLU A 124 23.15 -3.20 3.38
N TYR A 125 22.08 -2.45 3.66
CA TYR A 125 21.72 -1.28 2.86
C TYR A 125 22.44 0.01 3.29
N ARG A 126 23.19 -0.01 4.39
CA ARG A 126 23.85 1.16 4.98
C ARG A 126 22.88 2.34 5.18
N VAL A 127 21.69 2.03 5.66
CA VAL A 127 20.63 3.01 5.98
C VAL A 127 20.42 3.11 7.48
N ASP A 128 19.86 4.22 7.93
CA ASP A 128 19.47 4.39 9.32
C ASP A 128 18.32 3.43 9.72
N PRO A 129 18.54 2.50 10.67
CA PRO A 129 17.52 1.52 11.07
C PRO A 129 16.25 2.19 11.59
N PHE A 130 16.37 3.35 12.26
CA PHE A 130 15.22 4.04 12.82
C PHE A 130 14.34 4.66 11.75
N ILE A 131 14.89 5.05 10.60
CA ILE A 131 14.10 5.54 9.47
C ILE A 131 13.29 4.39 8.86
N VAL A 132 13.93 3.24 8.63
CA VAL A 132 13.28 2.06 8.04
C VAL A 132 12.10 1.59 8.89
N ILE A 133 12.29 1.37 10.19
CA ILE A 133 11.20 0.91 11.06
C ILE A 133 10.11 1.97 11.26
N THR A 134 10.47 3.25 11.21
CA THR A 134 9.48 4.34 11.37
C THR A 134 8.58 4.41 10.15
N ILE A 135 9.13 4.21 8.94
CA ILE A 135 8.31 4.06 7.73
C ILE A 135 7.35 2.88 7.92
N ALA A 136 7.84 1.68 8.24
CA ALA A 136 6.97 0.51 8.49
C ALA A 136 5.86 0.79 9.52
N GLY A 137 6.18 1.53 10.58
CA GLY A 137 5.22 1.99 11.60
C GLY A 137 4.17 2.98 11.06
N ILE A 138 4.56 3.93 10.21
CA ILE A 138 3.64 4.89 9.61
C ILE A 138 2.77 4.23 8.53
N GLU A 139 3.33 3.33 7.72
CA GLU A 139 2.63 2.64 6.62
C GLU A 139 1.54 1.69 7.12
N SER A 140 1.83 0.88 8.14
CA SER A 140 0.92 -0.20 8.53
C SER A 140 0.72 -0.36 10.03
N ASN A 141 1.25 0.56 10.84
CA ASN A 141 1.32 0.39 12.29
C ASN A 141 1.93 -0.98 12.65
N TYR A 142 3.09 -1.26 12.05
CA TYR A 142 3.82 -2.53 12.23
C TYR A 142 2.92 -3.73 11.88
N GLY A 143 2.27 -3.67 10.73
CA GLY A 143 1.44 -4.74 10.18
C GLY A 143 0.00 -4.81 10.71
N VAL A 144 -0.38 -4.03 11.72
CA VAL A 144 -1.74 -4.07 12.29
C VAL A 144 -2.80 -3.50 11.33
N HIS A 145 -2.45 -2.49 10.53
CA HIS A 145 -3.37 -1.75 9.66
C HIS A 145 -2.89 -1.70 8.21
N HIS A 146 -3.02 -2.83 7.50
CA HIS A 146 -2.52 -2.96 6.12
C HIS A 146 -3.62 -3.23 5.08
N SER A 147 -4.87 -3.47 5.50
CA SER A 147 -5.97 -3.88 4.62
C SER A 147 -7.27 -3.17 4.97
N GLN A 148 -7.93 -2.62 3.94
CA GLN A 148 -9.25 -1.98 4.02
C GLN A 148 -10.17 -2.43 2.88
N PHE A 149 -9.58 -2.61 1.70
CA PHE A 149 -10.23 -3.08 0.47
C PHE A 149 -9.34 -4.15 -0.15
N SER A 150 -9.86 -5.01 -1.01
CA SER A 150 -8.98 -5.78 -1.91
C SER A 150 -8.28 -4.81 -2.86
N VAL A 151 -7.00 -5.01 -3.14
CA VAL A 151 -6.23 -4.19 -4.09
C VAL A 151 -6.93 -4.13 -5.46
N PHE A 152 -7.47 -5.26 -5.91
CA PHE A 152 -8.25 -5.36 -7.15
C PHE A 152 -9.41 -4.36 -7.15
N ASN A 153 -10.34 -4.45 -6.19
CA ASN A 153 -11.49 -3.55 -6.13
C ASN A 153 -11.11 -2.07 -5.93
N SER A 154 -10.02 -1.77 -5.22
CA SER A 154 -9.52 -0.40 -5.10
C SER A 154 -9.15 0.21 -6.45
N LEU A 155 -8.33 -0.51 -7.22
CA LEU A 155 -7.85 -0.04 -8.52
C LEU A 155 -8.97 -0.11 -9.57
N TYR A 156 -9.79 -1.16 -9.54
CA TYR A 156 -10.98 -1.28 -10.38
C TYR A 156 -11.92 -0.09 -10.20
N THR A 157 -12.24 0.27 -8.95
CA THR A 157 -13.05 1.46 -8.64
C THR A 157 -12.44 2.73 -9.24
N GLN A 158 -11.13 2.96 -9.07
CA GLN A 158 -10.44 4.12 -9.62
C GLN A 158 -10.50 4.18 -11.16
N ILE A 159 -10.48 3.03 -11.85
CA ILE A 159 -10.59 2.98 -13.32
C ILE A 159 -11.95 3.49 -13.79
N HIS A 160 -13.02 3.10 -13.11
CA HIS A 160 -14.39 3.44 -13.50
C HIS A 160 -14.84 4.82 -13.01
N GLU A 161 -14.51 5.17 -11.76
CA GLU A 161 -15.08 6.33 -11.08
C GLU A 161 -14.17 7.57 -11.13
N MET A 162 -12.91 7.43 -11.54
CA MET A 162 -11.93 8.53 -11.51
C MET A 162 -11.24 8.74 -12.86
N PRO A 163 -11.88 9.42 -13.84
CA PRO A 163 -11.36 9.54 -15.22
C PRO A 163 -9.92 10.07 -15.31
N LYS A 164 -9.53 11.02 -14.45
CA LYS A 164 -8.17 11.58 -14.41
C LYS A 164 -7.08 10.61 -13.90
N ARG A 165 -7.48 9.56 -13.18
CA ARG A 165 -6.60 8.50 -12.64
C ARG A 165 -6.75 7.17 -13.38
N SER A 166 -7.81 7.01 -14.17
CA SER A 166 -8.18 5.73 -14.80
C SER A 166 -7.03 5.02 -15.52
N LYS A 167 -6.28 5.73 -16.37
CA LYS A 167 -5.10 5.17 -17.05
C LYS A 167 -3.99 4.72 -16.10
N TRP A 168 -3.73 5.50 -15.04
CA TRP A 168 -2.73 5.12 -14.04
C TRP A 168 -3.20 3.89 -13.25
N ALA A 169 -4.46 3.88 -12.80
CA ALA A 169 -5.03 2.77 -12.03
C ALA A 169 -5.07 1.47 -12.85
N ALA A 170 -5.35 1.53 -14.15
CA ALA A 170 -5.27 0.38 -15.04
C ALA A 170 -3.84 -0.18 -15.15
N ASN A 171 -2.82 0.68 -15.21
CA ASN A 171 -1.44 0.23 -15.20
C ASN A 171 -1.04 -0.41 -13.86
N GLU A 172 -1.47 0.16 -12.73
CA GLU A 172 -1.20 -0.46 -11.43
C GLU A 172 -1.96 -1.77 -11.25
N LEU A 173 -3.18 -1.90 -11.78
CA LEU A 173 -3.93 -3.15 -11.74
C LEU A 173 -3.24 -4.21 -12.62
N ALA A 174 -2.66 -3.81 -13.76
CA ALA A 174 -1.84 -4.70 -14.58
C ALA A 174 -0.59 -5.19 -13.82
N GLU A 175 0.16 -4.29 -13.17
CA GLU A 175 1.32 -4.66 -12.35
C GLU A 175 0.93 -5.55 -11.17
N PHE A 176 -0.25 -5.33 -10.59
CA PHE A 176 -0.79 -6.15 -9.51
C PHE A 176 -1.14 -7.57 -10.00
N LEU A 177 -1.80 -7.71 -11.15
CA LEU A 177 -2.09 -9.01 -11.72
C LEU A 177 -0.81 -9.76 -12.11
N LYS A 178 0.22 -9.04 -12.58
CA LYS A 178 1.54 -9.62 -12.83
C LYS A 178 2.17 -10.16 -11.54
N TYR A 179 2.12 -9.39 -10.45
CA TYR A 179 2.56 -9.86 -9.13
C TYR A 179 1.80 -11.13 -8.71
N CYS A 180 0.46 -11.11 -8.80
CA CYS A 180 -0.37 -12.24 -8.40
C CYS A 180 -0.08 -13.50 -9.21
N PHE A 181 0.06 -13.36 -10.53
CA PHE A 181 0.37 -14.48 -11.41
C PHE A 181 1.72 -15.12 -11.10
N ILE A 182 2.78 -14.31 -10.97
CA ILE A 182 4.14 -14.81 -10.67
C ILE A 182 4.17 -15.53 -9.32
N ASN A 183 3.48 -14.98 -8.32
CA ASN A 183 3.50 -15.50 -6.94
C ASN A 183 2.33 -16.45 -6.63
N GLN A 184 1.57 -16.88 -7.65
CA GLN A 184 0.43 -17.78 -7.53
C GLN A 184 -0.60 -17.34 -6.47
N GLN A 185 -0.84 -16.03 -6.37
CA GLN A 185 -1.79 -15.43 -5.44
C GLN A 185 -3.13 -15.18 -6.11
N ASP A 186 -4.21 -15.31 -5.34
CA ASP A 186 -5.54 -14.91 -5.77
C ASP A 186 -5.66 -13.36 -5.73
N PRO A 187 -5.88 -12.69 -6.89
CA PRO A 187 -5.99 -11.23 -6.96
C PRO A 187 -7.07 -10.62 -6.07
N HIS A 188 -8.11 -11.39 -5.72
CA HIS A 188 -9.25 -10.90 -4.93
C HIS A 188 -9.04 -11.03 -3.42
N ARG A 189 -8.00 -11.74 -2.98
CA ARG A 189 -7.71 -11.98 -1.55
C ARG A 189 -6.66 -11.05 -0.96
N ILE A 190 -5.92 -10.34 -1.80
CA ILE A 190 -4.87 -9.44 -1.33
C ILE A 190 -5.49 -8.11 -0.92
N GLY A 191 -5.40 -7.83 0.39
CA GLY A 191 -5.86 -6.61 1.00
C GLY A 191 -4.89 -5.44 0.80
N GLY A 192 -5.44 -4.24 0.72
CA GLY A 192 -4.69 -2.99 0.60
C GLY A 192 -5.52 -1.77 0.98
N SER A 193 -4.92 -0.59 0.77
CA SER A 193 -5.56 0.71 0.95
C SER A 193 -6.54 1.04 -0.18
N TYR A 194 -7.33 2.09 0.03
CA TYR A 194 -8.21 2.68 -0.99
C TYR A 194 -7.46 3.10 -2.27
N ALA A 195 -6.16 3.43 -2.16
CA ALA A 195 -5.33 3.84 -3.29
C ALA A 195 -4.74 2.66 -4.08
N GLY A 196 -4.89 1.43 -3.57
CA GLY A 196 -4.30 0.22 -4.15
C GLY A 196 -2.91 -0.11 -3.61
N ALA A 197 -2.43 0.58 -2.58
CA ALA A 197 -1.18 0.22 -1.90
C ALA A 197 -1.40 -1.01 -1.01
N PHE A 198 -0.42 -1.91 -0.93
CA PHE A 198 -0.56 -3.20 -0.23
C PHE A 198 0.72 -3.62 0.49
N GLY A 199 0.60 -4.66 1.32
CA GLY A 199 1.69 -5.11 2.18
C GLY A 199 1.91 -4.23 3.40
N PHE A 200 2.82 -4.63 4.27
CA PHE A 200 3.18 -3.86 5.47
C PHE A 200 3.97 -2.58 5.14
N GLY A 201 4.64 -2.54 3.99
CA GLY A 201 5.28 -1.32 3.48
C GLY A 201 4.35 -0.41 2.64
N GLN A 202 3.07 -0.79 2.44
CA GLN A 202 2.11 -0.05 1.59
C GLN A 202 2.71 0.39 0.23
N PHE A 203 3.31 -0.56 -0.48
CA PHE A 203 3.78 -0.31 -1.83
C PHE A 203 2.61 -0.33 -2.81
N ILE A 204 2.66 0.54 -3.81
CA ILE A 204 1.83 0.39 -5.01
C ILE A 204 2.38 -0.76 -5.86
N PRO A 205 1.55 -1.50 -6.60
CA PRO A 205 1.98 -2.63 -7.43
C PRO A 205 3.24 -2.41 -8.26
N SER A 206 3.31 -1.34 -9.07
CA SER A 206 4.52 -1.05 -9.87
C SER A 206 5.76 -0.81 -9.01
N SER A 207 5.60 -0.18 -7.84
CA SER A 207 6.69 0.08 -6.91
C SER A 207 7.13 -1.21 -6.22
N PHE A 208 6.18 -2.05 -5.81
CA PHE A 208 6.48 -3.37 -5.25
C PHE A 208 7.29 -4.19 -6.25
N ASN A 209 6.80 -4.39 -7.48
CA ASN A 209 7.50 -5.17 -8.50
C ASN A 209 8.91 -4.65 -8.82
N ARG A 210 9.15 -3.35 -8.65
CA ARG A 210 10.45 -2.71 -8.93
C ARG A 210 11.42 -2.77 -7.77
N TYR A 211 10.93 -2.54 -6.55
CA TYR A 211 11.77 -2.26 -5.39
C TYR A 211 11.72 -3.34 -4.33
N SER A 212 10.78 -4.28 -4.40
CA SER A 212 10.78 -5.39 -3.45
C SER A 212 12.00 -6.28 -3.64
N VAL A 213 12.50 -6.76 -2.51
CA VAL A 213 13.65 -7.67 -2.41
C VAL A 213 13.23 -8.89 -1.59
N ASP A 214 13.81 -10.02 -1.94
CA ASP A 214 13.80 -11.23 -1.14
C ASP A 214 15.03 -11.13 -0.25
N PHE A 215 14.83 -10.70 1.01
CA PHE A 215 15.90 -10.38 1.93
C PHE A 215 16.34 -11.59 2.76
N ASN A 216 15.43 -12.54 3.00
CA ASN A 216 15.75 -13.80 3.68
C ASN A 216 16.21 -14.92 2.72
N GLU A 217 16.27 -14.64 1.41
CA GLU A 217 16.74 -15.53 0.35
C GLU A 217 15.92 -16.83 0.22
N ASP A 218 14.61 -16.76 0.50
CA ASP A 218 13.72 -17.93 0.40
C ASP A 218 13.12 -18.14 -1.01
N GLY A 219 13.45 -17.25 -1.95
CA GLY A 219 13.02 -17.26 -3.34
C GLY A 219 11.72 -16.49 -3.59
N ILE A 220 11.09 -15.91 -2.56
CA ILE A 220 9.82 -15.19 -2.65
C ILE A 220 10.04 -13.76 -2.14
N LYS A 221 9.30 -12.80 -2.71
CA LYS A 221 9.27 -11.42 -2.21
C LYS A 221 7.96 -11.21 -1.47
N GLU A 222 7.98 -11.39 -0.16
CA GLU A 222 6.79 -11.34 0.68
C GLU A 222 6.40 -9.90 1.04
N PRO A 223 5.17 -9.46 0.71
CA PRO A 223 4.68 -8.13 1.13
C PRO A 223 4.32 -8.04 2.62
N TYR A 224 4.35 -9.17 3.34
CA TYR A 224 3.95 -9.28 4.75
C TYR A 224 5.04 -9.92 5.64
N GLY A 225 6.09 -10.51 5.06
CA GLY A 225 7.23 -11.03 5.80
C GLY A 225 8.17 -9.89 6.21
N TRP A 226 8.44 -9.74 7.51
CA TRP A 226 9.28 -8.63 7.98
C TRP A 226 10.67 -8.53 7.35
N PRO A 227 11.39 -9.63 7.06
CA PRO A 227 12.66 -9.56 6.35
C PRO A 227 12.55 -8.77 5.05
N ASP A 228 11.62 -9.19 4.18
CA ASP A 228 11.41 -8.61 2.87
C ASP A 228 10.81 -7.22 2.95
N VAL A 229 9.90 -6.98 3.88
CA VAL A 229 9.29 -5.65 4.07
C VAL A 229 10.36 -4.62 4.45
N LEU A 230 11.20 -4.92 5.45
CA LEU A 230 12.23 -3.98 5.89
C LEU A 230 13.34 -3.83 4.83
N GLY A 231 13.78 -4.93 4.21
CA GLY A 231 14.71 -4.91 3.09
C GLY A 231 14.17 -4.09 1.91
N SER A 232 12.89 -4.23 1.58
CA SER A 232 12.24 -3.51 0.48
C SER A 232 12.12 -2.02 0.76
N ILE A 233 11.80 -1.62 2.00
CA ILE A 233 11.80 -0.22 2.42
C ILE A 233 13.22 0.37 2.29
N ALA A 234 14.23 -0.34 2.79
CA ALA A 234 15.62 0.10 2.72
C ALA A 234 16.10 0.24 1.26
N ASN A 235 15.84 -0.78 0.43
CA ASN A 235 16.14 -0.75 -1.00
C ASN A 235 15.42 0.40 -1.71
N TYR A 236 14.14 0.66 -1.39
CA TYR A 236 13.41 1.79 -1.94
C TYR A 236 14.12 3.11 -1.64
N LEU A 237 14.54 3.34 -0.39
CA LEU A 237 15.24 4.58 -0.01
C LEU A 237 16.53 4.75 -0.80
N ILE A 238 17.36 3.71 -0.89
CA ILE A 238 18.62 3.73 -1.65
C ILE A 238 18.37 4.01 -3.13
N LYS A 239 17.41 3.31 -3.76
CA LYS A 239 17.08 3.54 -5.18
C LYS A 239 16.48 4.92 -5.46
N ASN A 240 16.01 5.61 -4.43
CA ASN A 240 15.48 6.97 -4.50
C ASN A 240 16.42 8.01 -3.86
N GLY A 241 17.72 7.72 -3.81
CA GLY A 241 18.75 8.73 -3.57
C GLY A 241 19.25 8.84 -2.13
N TYR A 242 18.89 7.92 -1.23
CA TYR A 242 19.55 7.82 0.07
C TYR A 242 21.00 7.38 -0.14
N ASN A 243 21.99 8.18 0.31
CA ASN A 243 23.39 7.78 0.22
C ASN A 243 23.76 6.87 1.41
N ALA A 244 24.51 5.80 1.12
CA ALA A 244 24.99 4.88 2.13
C ALA A 244 25.71 5.62 3.28
N ASN A 245 25.35 5.29 4.52
CA ASN A 245 25.84 5.89 5.76
C ASN A 245 25.59 7.40 5.93
N SER A 246 24.70 7.99 5.13
CA SER A 246 24.37 9.40 5.24
C SER A 246 23.82 9.74 6.64
N ARG A 247 24.12 10.96 7.08
CA ARG A 247 23.54 11.60 8.25
C ARG A 247 22.95 12.98 7.92
N ASN A 248 22.72 13.23 6.63
CA ASN A 248 22.15 14.50 6.19
C ASN A 248 20.61 14.45 6.23
N TYR A 249 20.08 14.69 7.43
CA TYR A 249 18.63 14.78 7.70
C TYR A 249 18.06 16.18 7.40
N GLU A 250 18.86 17.11 6.89
CA GLU A 250 18.42 18.48 6.62
C GLU A 250 17.33 18.49 5.54
N ARG A 251 16.54 19.57 5.50
CA ARG A 251 15.56 19.76 4.44
C ARG A 251 16.28 19.79 3.10
N ASP A 252 15.76 19.06 2.12
CA ASP A 252 16.39 18.82 0.82
C ASP A 252 17.73 18.05 0.85
N GLY A 253 18.13 17.53 2.01
CA GLY A 253 19.16 16.50 2.14
C GLY A 253 18.74 15.19 1.44
N ASP A 254 19.67 14.26 1.31
CA ASP A 254 19.43 12.99 0.62
C ASP A 254 18.47 12.07 1.39
N ILE A 255 18.56 12.05 2.73
CA ILE A 255 17.60 11.35 3.59
C ILE A 255 16.20 11.97 3.44
N TRP A 256 16.10 13.30 3.44
CA TRP A 256 14.82 13.99 3.23
C TRP A 256 14.20 13.62 1.86
N LYS A 257 14.99 13.73 0.79
CA LYS A 257 14.53 13.47 -0.59
C LYS A 257 14.11 12.01 -0.80
N SER A 258 14.84 11.06 -0.22
CA SER A 258 14.49 9.64 -0.34
C SER A 258 13.20 9.29 0.41
N ILE A 259 12.96 9.87 1.59
CA ILE A 259 11.68 9.73 2.31
C ILE A 259 10.55 10.43 1.54
N TYR A 260 10.80 11.61 0.99
CA TYR A 260 9.83 12.33 0.16
C TYR A 260 9.43 11.53 -1.10
N ALA A 261 10.36 10.77 -1.67
CA ALA A 261 10.05 9.90 -2.80
C ALA A 261 9.08 8.77 -2.40
N TYR A 262 9.06 8.35 -1.13
CA TYR A 262 8.13 7.34 -0.60
C TYR A 262 6.70 7.88 -0.56
N ASN A 263 6.52 9.09 0.00
CA ASN A 263 5.28 9.85 -0.07
C ASN A 263 5.62 11.34 -0.28
N HIS A 264 5.13 11.90 -1.40
CA HIS A 264 5.48 13.23 -1.90
C HIS A 264 4.76 14.35 -1.11
N ALA A 265 5.01 14.40 0.19
CA ALA A 265 4.47 15.35 1.14
C ALA A 265 5.49 15.69 2.24
N ASP A 266 5.81 16.98 2.41
CA ASP A 266 6.71 17.44 3.47
C ASP A 266 6.23 17.01 4.86
N ASN A 267 4.91 17.02 5.10
CA ASN A 267 4.30 16.54 6.33
C ASN A 267 4.65 15.08 6.65
N TYR A 268 4.70 14.22 5.63
CA TYR A 268 5.09 12.82 5.80
C TYR A 268 6.57 12.72 6.20
N VAL A 269 7.45 13.43 5.50
CA VAL A 269 8.90 13.43 5.81
C VAL A 269 9.15 13.93 7.23
N MET A 270 8.51 15.03 7.63
CA MET A 270 8.61 15.57 8.99
C MET A 270 8.11 14.58 10.05
N ALA A 271 7.02 13.85 9.78
CA ALA A 271 6.51 12.83 10.70
C ALA A 271 7.50 11.66 10.86
N VAL A 272 8.07 11.14 9.76
CA VAL A 272 9.09 10.09 9.79
C VAL A 272 10.33 10.54 10.58
N LEU A 273 10.85 11.73 10.29
CA LEU A 273 12.05 12.25 10.95
C LEU A 273 11.81 12.53 12.45
N GLU A 274 10.66 13.10 12.81
CA GLU A 274 10.38 13.37 14.23
C GLU A 274 10.12 12.08 15.02
N LEU A 275 9.32 11.15 14.47
CA LEU A 275 9.00 9.90 15.13
C LEU A 275 10.24 9.01 15.30
N SER A 276 11.09 8.91 14.28
CA SER A 276 12.35 8.14 14.34
C SER A 276 13.29 8.67 15.44
N LYS A 277 13.43 10.01 15.55
CA LYS A 277 14.21 10.65 16.62
C LYS A 277 13.66 10.34 18.01
N LYS A 278 12.33 10.32 18.18
CA LYS A 278 11.68 10.01 19.47
C LYS A 278 11.87 8.55 19.86
N ILE A 279 11.68 7.62 18.92
CA ILE A 279 11.91 6.18 19.14
C ILE A 279 13.37 5.96 19.56
N ARG A 280 14.33 6.46 18.76
CA ARG A 280 15.77 6.35 19.05
C ARG A 280 16.12 6.82 20.45
N LYS A 281 15.76 8.06 20.79
CA LYS A 281 16.06 8.65 22.10
C LYS A 281 15.54 7.79 23.26
N ARG A 282 14.40 7.12 23.07
CA ARG A 282 13.79 6.30 24.12
C ARG A 282 14.46 4.94 24.27
N ILE A 283 14.95 4.37 23.17
CA ILE A 283 15.73 3.12 23.19
C ILE A 283 17.11 3.38 23.80
N GLU A 284 17.82 4.42 23.34
CA GLU A 284 19.15 4.78 23.87
C GLU A 284 19.11 5.09 25.37
N LYS A 285 18.09 5.82 25.85
CA LYS A 285 17.93 6.09 27.29
C LYS A 285 17.68 4.83 28.13
N ARG A 286 17.18 3.73 27.56
CA ARG A 286 16.95 2.47 28.30
C ARG A 286 18.21 1.60 28.38
N ASN A 287 19.19 1.85 27.53
CA ASN A 287 20.44 1.08 27.46
C ASN A 287 21.59 1.73 28.25
N ASN A 288 21.40 2.96 28.72
CA ASN A 288 22.31 3.69 29.62
C ASN A 288 21.74 3.71 31.03
#